data_AF-A0A2H0N652-F1
#
_entry.id   AF-A0A2H0N652-F1
#
_cell.length_a   1.000
_cell.length_b   1.000
_cell.length_c   1.000
_cell.angle_alpha   90.00
_cell.angle_beta   90.00
_cell.angle_gamma   90.00
#
_symmetry.space_group_name_H-M   'P 1'
#
loop_
_entity.id
_entity.type
_entity.pdbx_description
1 polymer ?
#
loop_
_entity_poly.entity_id
_entity_poly.type
_entity_poly.pdbx_seq_one_letter_code
_entity_poly.pdbx_strand_id
1 'polypeptide(L)' 'MGYFFGFLAVLVGFFMVWKTHWFVQNFGTSEWAEMHMGSYNFYKLIGVILIIIAFLGMTGALGDIILGVFGSMFGIS' A
#
# COMPACT_ATOMS: atom_id res chain seq x y z
N MET A 1 -2.94 4.77 -20.30
CA MET A 1 -1.68 4.34 -19.66
C MET A 1 -1.77 4.34 -18.13
N GLY A 2 -2.24 5.39 -17.46
CA GLY A 2 -2.33 5.45 -15.98
C GLY A 2 -3.14 4.31 -15.32
N TYR A 3 -4.30 3.96 -15.89
CA TYR A 3 -5.13 2.87 -15.36
C TYR A 3 -4.49 1.49 -15.45
N PHE A 4 -3.58 1.26 -16.40
CA PHE A 4 -2.89 -0.03 -16.55
C PHE A 4 -1.89 -0.26 -15.40
N PHE A 5 -1.11 0.77 -15.06
CA PHE A 5 -0.20 0.73 -13.92
C PHE A 5 -0.95 0.63 -12.59
N GLY A 6 -2.06 1.34 -12.46
CA GLY A 6 -2.92 1.23 -11.29
C GLY A 6 -3.51 -0.16 -11.11
N PHE A 7 -3.99 -0.77 -12.20
CA PHE A 7 -4.50 -2.14 -12.19
C PHE A 7 -3.41 -3.16 -11.80
N LEU A 8 -2.19 -3.00 -12.31
CA LEU A 8 -1.04 -3.80 -11.89
C LEU A 8 -0.73 -3.63 -10.39
N ALA A 9 -0.76 -2.40 -9.87
CA ALA A 9 -0.54 -2.13 -8.45
C ALA A 9 -1.62 -2.78 -7.57
N VAL A 10 -2.89 -2.73 -7.98
CA VAL A 10 -3.99 -3.43 -7.30
C VAL A 10 -3.78 -4.95 -7.34
N LEU A 11 -3.37 -5.51 -8.47
CA LEU A 11 -3.06 -6.95 -8.59
C LEU A 11 -1.93 -7.38 -7.66
N VAL A 12 -0.86 -6.58 -7.56
CA VAL A 12 0.25 -6.85 -6.63
C VAL A 12 -0.23 -6.78 -5.18
N GLY A 13 -0.99 -5.75 -4.82
CA GLY A 13 -1.59 -5.64 -3.48
C GLY A 13 -2.51 -6.81 -3.15
N PHE A 14 -3.34 -7.23 -4.10
CA PHE A 14 -4.20 -8.41 -3.97
C PHE A 14 -3.40 -9.69 -3.76
N PHE A 15 -2.32 -9.89 -4.53
CA PHE A 15 -1.45 -11.04 -4.38
C PHE A 15 -0.79 -11.07 -3.00
N MET A 16 -0.41 -9.90 -2.46
CA MET A 16 0.16 -9.78 -1.12
C MET A 16 -0.84 -10.17 -0.01
N VAL A 17 -2.13 -9.86 -0.19
CA VAL A 17 -3.22 -10.27 0.72
C VAL A 17 -3.56 -11.76 0.57
N TRP A 18 -3.59 -12.27 -0.67
CA TRP A 18 -3.94 -13.66 -0.93
C TRP A 18 -2.82 -14.63 -0.50
N LYS A 19 -1.56 -14.28 -0.79
CA LYS A 19 -0.37 -15.07 -0.51
C LYS A 19 0.38 -14.59 0.73
N THR A 20 -0.32 -14.04 1.73
CA THR A 20 0.34 -13.52 2.93
C THR A 20 1.16 -14.58 3.68
N HIS A 21 0.72 -15.84 3.71
CA HIS A 21 1.51 -16.92 4.32
C HIS A 21 2.87 -17.11 3.63
N TRP A 22 2.89 -17.00 2.30
CA TRP A 22 4.14 -17.05 1.54
C TRP A 22 5.03 -15.86 1.90
N PHE A 23 4.47 -14.65 2.03
CA PHE A 23 5.25 -13.48 2.46
C PHE A 23 5.84 -13.63 3.86
N VAL A 24 5.05 -14.07 4.85
CA VAL A 24 5.53 -14.31 6.22
C VAL A 24 6.63 -15.37 6.23
N GLN A 25 6.51 -16.43 5.42
CA GLN A 25 7.51 -17.50 5.37
C GLN A 25 8.83 -17.07 4.69
N ASN A 26 8.77 -16.17 3.72
CA ASN A 26 9.96 -15.71 2.99
C ASN A 26 10.64 -14.49 3.63
N PHE A 27 9.86 -13.54 4.16
CA PHE A 27 10.36 -12.30 4.78
C PHE A 27 10.51 -12.41 6.30
N GLY A 28 9.96 -13.47 6.91
CA GLY A 28 10.00 -13.71 8.34
C GLY A 28 8.86 -13.03 9.10
N THR A 29 8.91 -13.23 10.41
CA THR A 29 8.02 -12.57 11.37
C THR A 29 8.63 -11.27 11.86
N SER A 30 7.80 -10.25 12.08
CA SER A 30 8.22 -8.99 12.68
C SER A 30 7.89 -8.99 14.16
N GLU A 31 8.87 -8.75 15.03
CA GLU A 31 8.65 -8.69 16.50
C GLU A 31 7.62 -7.63 16.90
N TRP A 32 7.66 -6.46 16.24
CA TRP A 32 6.67 -5.41 16.45
C TRP A 32 5.27 -5.87 16.03
N ALA A 33 5.18 -6.60 14.92
CA ALA A 33 3.91 -7.11 14.43
C ALA A 33 3.35 -8.19 15.35
N GLU A 34 4.17 -9.14 15.81
CA GLU A 34 3.78 -10.15 16.80
C GLU A 34 3.26 -9.51 18.11
N MET A 35 3.90 -8.43 18.58
CA MET A 35 3.47 -7.76 19.81
C MET A 35 2.12 -7.04 19.70
N HIS A 36 1.73 -6.56 18.50
CA HIS A 36 0.50 -5.76 18.34
C HIS A 36 -0.67 -6.54 17.74
N MET A 37 -0.44 -7.34 16.71
CA MET A 37 -1.53 -7.90 15.89
C MET A 37 -1.21 -9.24 15.19
N GLY A 38 0.02 -9.74 15.31
CA GLY A 38 0.56 -10.87 14.57
C GLY A 38 1.16 -10.47 13.21
N SER A 39 2.31 -11.04 12.85
CA SER A 39 2.99 -10.76 11.58
C SER A 39 2.10 -11.05 10.38
N TYR A 40 1.33 -12.14 10.44
CA TYR A 40 0.40 -12.52 9.38
C TYR A 40 -0.65 -11.43 9.08
N ASN A 41 -1.25 -10.85 10.13
CA ASN A 41 -2.25 -9.81 9.97
C ASN A 41 -1.60 -8.50 9.52
N PHE A 42 -0.38 -8.21 9.97
CA PHE A 42 0.37 -7.04 9.54
C PHE A 42 0.68 -7.03 8.04
N TYR A 43 1.16 -8.15 7.47
CA TYR A 43 1.40 -8.24 6.03
C TYR A 43 0.10 -8.16 5.21
N LYS A 44 -1.03 -8.68 5.73
CA LYS A 44 -2.35 -8.47 5.11
C LYS A 44 -2.74 -7.00 5.12
N LEU A 45 -2.56 -6.32 6.26
CA LEU A 45 -2.88 -4.91 6.41
C LEU A 45 -2.09 -4.06 5.42
N ILE A 46 -0.79 -4.32 5.27
CA ILE A 46 0.05 -3.64 4.28
C ILE A 46 -0.50 -3.86 2.86
N GLY A 47 -0.84 -5.11 2.51
CA GLY A 47 -1.42 -5.41 1.21
C GLY A 47 -2.72 -4.65 0.94
N VAL A 48 -3.61 -4.55 1.93
CA VAL A 48 -4.86 -3.77 1.84
C VAL A 48 -4.57 -2.28 1.67
N ILE A 49 -3.64 -1.71 2.43
CA ILE A 49 -3.23 -0.31 2.31
C ILE A 49 -2.67 -0.04 0.90
N LEU A 50 -1.84 -0.94 0.37
CA LEU A 50 -1.31 -0.86 -0.98
C LEU A 50 -2.41 -0.81 -2.04
N ILE A 51 -3.45 -1.64 -1.90
CA ILE A 51 -4.61 -1.62 -2.79
C ILE A 51 -5.34 -0.27 -2.71
N ILE A 52 -5.56 0.26 -1.50
CA ILE A 52 -6.23 1.56 -1.30
C ILE A 52 -5.42 2.67 -1.96
N ILE A 53 -4.09 2.70 -1.75
CA ILE A 53 -3.17 3.66 -2.37
C ILE A 53 -3.21 3.55 -3.89
N ALA A 54 -3.20 2.33 -4.43
CA ALA A 54 -3.30 2.11 -5.87
C ALA A 54 -4.61 2.68 -6.44
N PHE A 55 -5.74 2.47 -5.76
CA PHE A 55 -7.02 3.07 -6.14
C PHE A 55 -7.00 4.61 -6.07
N LEU A 56 -6.44 5.18 -5.01
CA LEU A 56 -6.30 6.64 -4.88
C LEU A 56 -5.39 7.23 -5.98
N GLY A 57 -4.35 6.51 -6.36
CA GLY A 57 -3.48 6.89 -7.48
C GLY A 57 -4.20 6.81 -8.82
N MET A 58 -5.07 5.82 -9.01
CA MET A 58 -5.89 5.67 -10.23
C MET A 58 -6.93 6.78 -10.38
N THR A 59 -7.50 7.27 -9.28
CA THR A 59 -8.50 8.35 -9.31
C THR A 59 -7.88 9.75 -9.40
N GLY A 60 -6.55 9.87 -9.32
CA GLY A 60 -5.84 11.16 -9.27
C GLY A 60 -5.87 11.83 -7.90
N ALA A 61 -6.73 11.37 -6.98
CA ALA A 61 -6.89 11.93 -5.63
C ALA A 61 -5.59 11.88 -4.81
N LEU A 62 -4.74 10.89 -5.05
CA LEU A 62 -3.44 10.79 -4.38
C LEU A 62 -2.53 11.98 -4.75
N GLY A 63 -2.57 12.43 -6.00
CA GLY A 63 -1.85 13.63 -6.44
C GLY A 63 -2.37 14.89 -5.73
N ASP A 64 -3.69 15.05 -5.65
CA ASP A 64 -4.32 16.17 -4.96
C ASP A 64 -3.99 16.20 -3.47
N ILE A 65 -3.96 15.04 -2.81
CA ILE A 65 -3.56 14.93 -1.39
C ILE A 65 -2.08 15.31 -1.23
N ILE A 66 -1.19 14.79 -2.08
CA ILE A 66 0.25 15.10 -1.99
C ILE A 66 0.47 16.61 -2.21
N LEU A 67 -0.16 17.20 -3.21
CA LEU A 67 -0.04 18.64 -3.48
C LEU A 67 -0.70 19.48 -2.38
N GLY A 68 -1.81 19.04 -1.79
CA GLY A 68 -2.45 19.72 -0.67
C GLY A 68 -1.62 19.69 0.61
N VAL A 69 -0.94 18.57 0.90
CA VAL A 69 -0.13 18.40 2.12
C VAL A 69 1.28 18.97 1.96
N PHE A 70 1.92 18.72 0.81
CA PHE A 70 3.33 19.05 0.57
C PHE A 70 3.53 20.22 -0.40
N GLY A 71 2.50 20.73 -1.07
CA GLY A 71 2.64 21.84 -2.04
C GLY A 71 3.22 23.11 -1.42
N SER A 72 2.90 23.37 -0.14
CA SER A 72 3.47 24.47 0.64
C SER A 72 4.98 24.33 0.87
N MET A 73 5.51 23.10 0.90
CA MET A 73 6.95 22.84 1.03
C MET A 73 7.70 23.00 -0.30
N PHE A 74 7.02 22.90 -1.43
CA PHE A 74 7.58 23.09 -2.77
C PHE A 74 7.44 24.53 -3.30
N GLY A 75 6.91 25.46 -2.51
CA GLY A 75 6.74 26.87 -2.89
C GLY A 75 5.68 27.09 -3.97
N ILE A 76 4.84 26.09 -4.23
CA ILE A 76 3.70 26.19 -5.14
C ILE A 76 2.57 26.79 -4.31
N SER A 77 2.33 28.09 -4.51
CA SER A 77 1.24 28.86 -3.89
C SER A 77 -0.03 28.74 -4.71
#